data_AF-A0A7X6WY55-F1
#
_entry.id   AF-A0A7X6WY55-F1
#
_cell.length_a   1.000
_cell.length_b   1.000
_cell.length_c   1.000
_cell.angle_alpha   90.00
_cell.angle_beta   90.00
_cell.angle_gamma   90.00
#
_symmetry.space_group_name_H-M   'P 1'
#
loop_
_entity.id
_entity.type
_entity.pdbx_description
1 polymer ?
#
loop_
_entity_poly.entity_id
_entity_poly.type
_entity_poly.pdbx_seq_one_letter_code
_entity_poly.pdbx_strand_id
1 'polypeptide(L)' 'MCVARALTKQRLVSEFTYAAGSWDRPRRVLTRLEYGAQGVNPRFVVTNIRDGDAMQLYERLY' A
#
# COMPACT_ATOMS: atom_id res chain seq x y z
N MET A 1 12.53 -17.62 -24.47
CA MET A 1 12.80 -17.09 -23.11
C MET A 1 11.49 -16.56 -22.54
N CYS A 2 10.79 -17.31 -21.70
CA CYS A 2 9.60 -16.79 -21.03
C CYS A 2 9.38 -17.49 -19.69
N VAL A 3 8.92 -16.71 -18.71
CA VAL A 3 8.37 -17.10 -17.40
C VAL A 3 9.38 -17.46 -16.29
N ALA A 4 10.03 -16.44 -15.72
CA ALA A 4 10.68 -16.54 -14.40
C ALA A 4 10.38 -15.36 -13.47
N ARG A 5 9.28 -14.61 -13.70
CA ARG A 5 8.95 -13.40 -12.92
C ARG A 5 7.75 -13.55 -11.97
N ALA A 6 7.03 -14.67 -12.06
CA ALA A 6 5.78 -14.90 -11.31
C ALA A 6 6.00 -15.45 -9.88
N LEU A 7 7.21 -15.87 -9.52
CA LEU A 7 7.52 -16.45 -8.20
C LEU A 7 8.36 -15.54 -7.30
N THR A 8 8.83 -14.41 -7.79
CA THR A 8 9.58 -13.45 -6.97
C THR A 8 8.58 -12.63 -6.16
N LYS A 9 8.70 -12.66 -4.82
CA LYS A 9 7.90 -11.80 -3.93
C LYS A 9 8.13 -10.34 -4.31
N GLN A 10 7.10 -9.68 -4.82
CA GLN A 10 7.14 -8.26 -5.13
C GLN A 10 6.35 -7.49 -4.09
N ARG A 11 6.90 -6.36 -3.67
CA ARG A 11 6.26 -5.44 -2.73
C ARG A 11 6.32 -4.04 -3.31
N LEU A 12 5.17 -3.38 -3.34
CA LEU A 12 5.05 -1.96 -3.65
C LEU A 12 4.37 -1.27 -2.47
N VAL A 13 4.94 -0.15 -2.03
CA VAL A 13 4.27 0.78 -1.11
C VAL A 13 3.97 2.06 -1.89
N SER A 14 2.74 2.55 -1.79
CA SER A 14 2.30 3.77 -2.46
C SER A 14 1.31 4.51 -1.58
N GLU A 15 0.90 5.70 -2.00
CA GLU A 15 -0.08 6.51 -1.32
C GLU A 15 -1.00 7.22 -2.28
N PHE A 16 -2.20 7.49 -1.81
CA PHE A 16 -3.20 8.24 -2.55
C PHE A 16 -4.20 8.87 -1.59
N THR A 17 -5.01 9.78 -2.13
CA THR A 17 -6.13 10.38 -1.41
C THR A 17 -7.41 9.64 -1.76
N TYR A 18 -8.17 9.22 -0.74
CA TYR A 18 -9.43 8.50 -0.93
C TYR A 18 -10.48 8.90 0.09
N ALA A 19 -11.74 8.78 -0.30
CA ALA A 19 -12.90 8.97 0.57
C ALA A 19 -13.86 7.79 0.35
N ALA A 20 -14.11 7.00 1.38
CA ALA A 20 -15.24 6.07 1.36
C ALA A 20 -16.55 6.87 1.44
N GLY A 21 -17.66 6.30 0.94
CA GLY A 21 -18.95 7.00 0.90
C GLY A 21 -19.48 7.44 2.27
N SER A 22 -19.05 6.80 3.36
CA SER A 22 -19.41 7.17 4.73
C SER A 22 -18.52 8.24 5.35
N TRP A 23 -17.50 8.74 4.64
CA TRP A 23 -16.55 9.71 5.17
C TRP A 23 -16.98 11.14 4.85
N ASP A 24 -16.81 12.03 5.82
CA ASP A 24 -17.02 13.48 5.70
C ASP A 24 -16.05 14.17 4.74
N ARG A 25 -14.88 13.58 4.49
CA ARG A 25 -13.81 14.15 3.66
C ARG A 25 -12.80 13.10 3.18
N PRO A 26 -12.07 13.39 2.09
CA PRO A 26 -10.93 12.59 1.67
C PRO A 26 -9.80 12.59 2.71
N ARG A 27 -9.11 11.45 2.81
CA ARG A 27 -7.97 11.22 3.71
C ARG A 27 -6.81 10.61 2.94
N ARG A 28 -5.60 10.75 3.49
CA ARG A 28 -4.39 10.09 2.96
C ARG A 28 -4.45 8.61 3.31
N VAL A 29 -4.27 7.77 2.30
CA VAL A 29 -4.27 6.31 2.41
C VAL A 29 -2.96 5.78 1.87
N LEU A 30 -2.24 5.05 2.71
CA LEU A 30 -1.06 4.30 2.32
C LEU A 30 -1.49 2.89 1.90
N THR A 31 -0.91 2.37 0.84
CA THR A 31 -1.16 1.01 0.37
C THR A 31 0.14 0.22 0.31
N ARG A 32 0.07 -1.05 0.73
CA ARG A 32 1.09 -2.05 0.45
C ARG A 32 0.47 -3.14 -0.43
N LEU A 33 0.97 -3.26 -1.64
CA LEU A 33 0.65 -4.35 -2.55
C LEU A 33 1.76 -5.38 -2.48
N GLU A 34 1.46 -6.56 -1.96
CA GLU A 34 2.36 -7.69 -1.99
C GLU A 34 1.80 -8.76 -2.93
N TYR A 35 2.64 -9.25 -3.84
CA TYR A 35 2.34 -10.38 -4.72
C TYR A 35 3.35 -11.50 -4.44
N GLY A 36 2.84 -12.70 -4.17
CA GLY A 36 3.67 -13.89 -3.98
C GLY A 36 2.91 -15.17 -4.33
N ALA A 37 3.53 -16.32 -4.07
CA ALA A 37 2.96 -17.64 -4.38
C ALA A 37 1.61 -17.92 -3.70
N GLN A 38 1.29 -17.20 -2.62
CA GLN A 38 0.03 -17.30 -1.88
C GLN A 38 -1.05 -16.31 -2.35
N GLY A 39 -0.79 -15.57 -3.44
CA GLY A 39 -1.72 -14.58 -4.01
C GLY A 39 -1.40 -13.14 -3.63
N VAL A 40 -2.36 -12.25 -3.89
CA VAL A 40 -2.25 -10.81 -3.62
C VAL A 40 -2.65 -10.53 -2.18
N ASN A 41 -1.83 -9.78 -1.43
CA ASN A 41 -2.13 -9.34 -0.07
C ASN A 41 -2.09 -7.81 0.02
N PRO A 42 -3.13 -7.12 -0.46
CA PRO A 42 -3.22 -5.67 -0.38
C PRO A 42 -3.57 -5.25 1.04
N ARG A 43 -2.80 -4.31 1.61
CA ARG A 43 -3.10 -3.66 2.90
C ARG A 43 -3.25 -2.17 2.72
N PHE A 44 -4.25 -1.59 3.37
CA PHE A 44 -4.52 -0.16 3.35
C PHE A 44 -4.43 0.41 4.77
N VAL A 45 -3.75 1.56 4.91
CA VAL A 45 -3.62 2.29 6.16
C VAL A 45 -4.10 3.71 5.93
N VAL A 46 -5.12 4.12 6.67
CA VAL A 46 -5.61 5.51 6.64
C VAL A 46 -4.84 6.30 7.68
N THR A 47 -4.21 7.41 7.29
CA THR A 47 -3.39 8.21 8.18
C THR A 47 -3.69 9.71 8.05
N ASN A 48 -3.54 10.44 9.15
CA ASN A 48 -3.61 11.90 9.17
C ASN A 48 -2.21 12.55 9.17
N ILE A 49 -1.13 11.74 9.24
CA ILE A 49 0.25 12.22 9.23
C ILE A 49 0.57 12.71 7.82
N ARG A 50 1.07 13.94 7.72
CA ARG A 50 1.42 14.59 6.44
C ARG A 50 2.90 14.48 6.12
N ASP A 51 3.74 14.47 7.13
CA ASP A 51 5.18 14.43 6.96
C ASP A 51 5.70 13.00 6.72
N GLY A 52 6.75 12.88 5.92
CA GLY A 52 7.35 11.60 5.55
C GLY A 52 6.73 10.96 4.31
N ASP A 53 7.55 10.18 3.60
CA ASP A 53 7.10 9.42 2.44
C ASP A 53 6.33 8.16 2.84
N ALA A 54 5.55 7.62 1.90
CA ALA A 54 4.69 6.48 2.13
C ALA A 54 5.45 5.23 2.61
N MET A 55 6.66 5.00 2.13
CA MET A 55 7.46 3.82 2.49
C MET A 55 7.98 3.95 3.92
N GLN A 56 8.53 5.11 4.29
CA GLN A 56 8.99 5.36 5.65
C GLN A 56 7.85 5.25 6.66
N LEU A 57 6.71 5.88 6.37
CA LEU A 57 5.54 5.83 7.26
C LEU A 57 5.02 4.40 7.42
N TYR A 58 4.94 3.65 6.32
CA TYR A 58 4.46 2.28 6.38
C TYR A 58 5.42 1.38 7.14
N GLU A 59 6.74 1.47 6.94
CA GLU A 59 7.69 0.51 7.53
C GLU A 59 8.08 0.80 8.98
N ARG A 60 8.03 2.07 9.40
CA ARG A 60 8.50 2.47 10.72
C ARG A 60 7.37 2.69 11.73
N LEU A 61 6.14 2.90 11.26
CA LEU A 61 5.00 3.23 12.11
C LEU A 61 3.90 2.16 12.12
N TYR A 62 3.83 1.31 11.08
CA TYR A 62 2.76 0.32 10.87
C TYR A 62 3.30 -1.07 10.48
#